data_AF-A0A1F9ZRB3-F1
#
_entry.id   AF-A0A1F9ZRB3-F1
#
_cell.length_a   1.000
_cell.length_b   1.000
_cell.length_c   1.000
_cell.angle_alpha   90.00
_cell.angle_beta   90.00
_cell.angle_gamma   90.00
#
_symmetry.space_group_name_H-M   'P 1'
#
loop_
_entity.id
_entity.type
_entity.pdbx_description
1 polymer ?
#
loop_
_entity_poly.entity_id
_entity_poly.type
_entity_poly.pdbx_seq_one_letter_code
_entity_poly.pdbx_strand_id
1 'polypeptide(L)'
;MILDLDELYQANTLLPAYDKPSELVMNVYRIRELLDQMKIRIGNWQNAWIIGGYSFQLERQRLAIAMGAELFFVEATKEECLRRLFEDKDKLPFQTEWHKYIHVWFLAFRPDSLSVEMQDDRLGPEQGTMDARKPRL
;
A
#
# COMPACT_ATOMS: atom_id res chain seq x y z
N MET A 1 -16.22 -5.55 2.64
CA MET A 1 -15.72 -4.77 3.79
C MET A 1 -14.73 -3.76 3.29
N ILE A 2 -14.77 -2.54 3.83
CA ILE A 2 -13.79 -1.48 3.54
C ILE A 2 -13.21 -1.06 4.90
N LEU A 3 -11.90 -1.03 5.00
CA LEU A 3 -11.19 -0.47 6.14
C LEU A 3 -10.39 0.73 5.65
N ASP A 4 -10.89 1.92 5.97
CA ASP A 4 -10.19 3.18 5.74
C ASP A 4 -9.76 3.76 7.09
N LEU A 5 -8.46 3.99 7.25
CA LEU A 5 -7.91 4.49 8.51
C LEU A 5 -8.37 5.92 8.81
N ASP A 6 -8.64 6.73 7.80
CA ASP A 6 -9.05 8.12 7.98
C ASP A 6 -10.53 8.18 8.40
N GLU A 7 -11.39 7.39 7.75
CA GLU A 7 -12.79 7.23 8.14
C GLU A 7 -12.93 6.59 9.52
N LEU A 8 -12.07 5.61 9.85
CA LEU A 8 -12.05 5.00 11.18
C LEU A 8 -11.65 6.01 12.26
N TYR A 9 -10.67 6.85 11.94
CA TYR A 9 -10.25 7.93 12.82
C TYR A 9 -11.41 8.90 13.07
N GLN A 10 -12.07 9.36 12.00
CA GLN A 10 -13.22 10.24 12.07
C GLN A 10 -14.38 9.63 12.88
N ALA A 11 -14.70 8.35 12.63
CA ALA A 11 -15.76 7.65 13.36
C ALA A 11 -15.46 7.51 14.86
N ASN A 12 -14.18 7.37 15.23
CA ASN A 12 -13.76 7.23 16.62
C ASN A 12 -13.73 8.57 17.37
N THR A 13 -13.37 9.68 16.69
CA THR A 13 -13.26 11.00 17.33
C THR A 13 -14.52 11.85 17.19
N LEU A 14 -15.35 11.57 16.18
CA LEU A 14 -16.48 12.40 15.74
C LEU A 14 -16.05 13.84 15.35
N LEU A 15 -14.76 14.06 15.13
CA LEU A 15 -14.21 15.34 14.69
C LEU A 15 -14.30 15.46 13.16
N PRO A 16 -14.08 16.65 12.59
CA PRO A 16 -13.93 16.81 11.14
C PRO A 16 -12.81 15.92 10.57
N ALA A 17 -12.92 15.51 9.31
CA ALA A 17 -12.04 14.50 8.66
C ALA A 17 -10.52 14.77 8.72
N TYR A 18 -10.13 16.02 8.99
CA TYR A 18 -8.73 16.47 9.01
C TYR A 18 -8.23 16.87 10.39
N ASP A 19 -9.10 16.82 11.39
CA ASP A 19 -8.79 17.10 12.79
C ASP A 19 -8.44 15.79 13.51
N LYS A 20 -7.13 15.54 13.64
CA LYS A 20 -6.57 14.26 14.12
C LYS A 20 -5.71 14.45 15.37
N PRO A 21 -6.31 14.61 16.57
CA PRO A 21 -5.57 14.77 17.82
C PRO A 21 -4.59 13.63 18.09
N SER A 22 -3.31 13.96 18.26
CA SER A 22 -2.24 12.98 18.48
C SER A 22 -2.49 12.03 19.67
N GLU A 23 -3.30 12.46 20.62
CA GLU A 23 -3.70 11.75 21.84
C GLU A 23 -4.53 10.49 21.54
N LEU A 24 -5.35 10.51 20.48
CA LEU A 24 -6.26 9.42 20.14
C LEU A 24 -5.68 8.44 19.11
N VAL A 25 -4.49 8.74 18.59
CA VAL A 25 -3.80 7.91 17.59
C VAL A 25 -3.63 6.48 18.08
N MET A 26 -3.28 6.28 19.35
CA MET A 26 -3.11 4.94 19.93
C MET A 26 -4.41 4.15 20.02
N ASN A 27 -5.53 4.83 20.29
CA ASN A 27 -6.86 4.22 20.31
C ASN A 27 -7.25 3.73 18.90
N VAL A 28 -7.05 4.57 17.88
CA VAL A 28 -7.33 4.21 16.48
C VAL A 28 -6.44 3.05 16.03
N TYR A 29 -5.16 3.04 16.43
CA TYR A 29 -4.27 1.91 16.15
C TYR A 29 -4.70 0.60 16.84
N ARG A 30 -5.40 0.66 17.98
CA ARG A 30 -5.97 -0.54 18.60
C ARG A 30 -7.18 -1.05 17.85
N ILE A 31 -8.02 -0.16 17.33
CA ILE A 31 -9.15 -0.56 16.49
C ILE A 31 -8.66 -1.18 15.16
N ARG A 32 -7.41 -0.94 14.77
CA ARG A 32 -6.76 -1.66 13.66
C ARG A 32 -6.67 -3.18 13.87
N GLU A 33 -7.00 -3.72 15.05
CA GLU A 33 -7.32 -5.15 15.23
C GLU A 33 -8.43 -5.66 14.28
N LEU A 34 -9.21 -4.76 13.67
CA LEU A 34 -10.08 -5.09 12.53
C LEU A 34 -9.32 -5.76 11.37
N LEU A 35 -8.03 -5.48 11.19
CA LEU A 35 -7.18 -6.20 10.25
C LEU A 35 -7.08 -7.69 10.57
N ASP A 36 -6.98 -8.04 11.84
CA ASP A 36 -6.95 -9.45 12.26
C ASP A 36 -8.30 -10.10 11.98
N GLN A 37 -9.42 -9.40 12.21
CA GLN A 37 -10.75 -9.88 11.85
C GLN A 37 -10.88 -10.15 10.34
N MET A 38 -10.29 -9.29 9.50
CA MET A 38 -10.25 -9.51 8.05
C MET A 38 -9.43 -10.75 7.70
N LYS A 39 -8.29 -10.95 8.36
CA LYS A 39 -7.42 -12.11 8.17
C LYS A 39 -8.12 -13.43 8.51
N ILE A 40 -8.86 -13.47 9.62
CA ILE A 40 -9.59 -14.68 10.06
C ILE A 40 -11.02 -14.76 9.48
N ARG A 41 -11.36 -13.90 8.52
CA ARG A 41 -12.67 -13.90 7.82
C ARG A 41 -13.87 -13.82 8.76
N ILE A 42 -13.80 -12.96 9.79
CA ILE A 42 -14.99 -12.67 10.60
C ILE A 42 -16.03 -11.92 9.75
N GLY A 43 -17.28 -12.40 9.80
CA GLY A 43 -18.41 -11.87 9.06
C GLY A 43 -18.55 -12.45 7.65
N ASN A 44 -19.65 -12.09 6.98
CA ASN A 44 -20.01 -12.64 5.66
C ASN A 44 -19.80 -11.61 4.55
N TRP A 45 -18.54 -11.23 4.31
CA TRP A 45 -18.18 -10.32 3.21
C TRP A 45 -17.47 -11.08 2.09
N GLN A 46 -17.73 -10.68 0.84
CA GLN A 46 -17.11 -11.29 -0.35
C GLN A 46 -15.71 -10.73 -0.59
N ASN A 47 -15.61 -9.39 -0.65
CA ASN A 47 -14.37 -8.67 -0.91
C ASN A 47 -14.03 -7.74 0.26
N ALA A 48 -12.73 -7.50 0.42
CA ALA A 48 -12.15 -6.66 1.46
C ALA A 48 -11.16 -5.66 0.85
N TRP A 49 -11.23 -4.40 1.28
CA TRP A 49 -10.32 -3.34 0.85
C TRP A 49 -9.70 -2.69 2.07
N ILE A 50 -8.40 -2.42 2.01
CA ILE A 50 -7.67 -1.67 3.04
C ILE A 50 -7.13 -0.40 2.37
N ILE A 51 -7.60 0.76 2.83
CA ILE A 51 -7.20 2.06 2.33
C ILE A 51 -6.27 2.69 3.37
N GLY A 52 -5.12 3.18 2.92
CA GLY A 52 -4.17 3.86 3.80
C GLY A 52 -2.98 4.46 3.06
N GLY A 53 -2.43 5.54 3.63
CA GLY A 53 -1.29 6.30 3.09
C GLY A 53 0.08 5.67 3.37
N TYR A 54 0.28 4.39 3.07
CA TYR A 54 1.54 3.68 3.35
C TYR A 54 2.66 4.08 2.38
N SER A 55 3.55 4.99 2.78
CA SER A 55 4.68 5.43 1.93
C SER A 55 5.80 4.39 1.82
N PHE A 56 6.04 3.61 2.88
CA PHE A 56 7.16 2.66 2.92
C PHE A 56 6.82 1.33 2.24
N GLN A 57 7.65 0.93 1.28
CA GLN A 57 7.52 -0.34 0.56
C GLN A 57 7.44 -1.55 1.49
N LEU A 58 8.33 -1.63 2.49
CA LEU A 58 8.37 -2.75 3.41
C LEU A 58 7.06 -2.91 4.21
N GLU A 59 6.42 -1.80 4.59
CA GLU A 59 5.15 -1.83 5.30
C GLU A 59 4.01 -2.34 4.41
N ARG A 60 3.95 -1.86 3.16
CA ARG A 60 2.97 -2.34 2.17
C ARG A 60 3.13 -3.83 1.88
N GLN A 61 4.35 -4.28 1.60
CA GLN A 61 4.64 -5.68 1.30
C GLN A 61 4.31 -6.60 2.48
N ARG A 62 4.68 -6.22 3.71
CA ARG A 62 4.33 -6.98 4.91
C ARG A 62 2.82 -7.10 5.10
N LEU A 63 2.08 -6.01 4.89
CA LEU A 63 0.63 -6.01 5.01
C LEU A 63 -0.03 -6.88 3.94
N ALA A 64 0.41 -6.76 2.69
CA ALA A 64 -0.08 -7.57 1.57
C ALA A 64 0.14 -9.07 1.83
N ILE A 65 1.36 -9.47 2.24
CA ILE A 65 1.68 -10.86 2.58
C ILE A 65 0.83 -11.35 3.76
N ALA A 66 0.69 -10.55 4.81
CA ALA A 66 -0.07 -10.92 6.01
C ALA A 66 -1.56 -11.15 5.72
N MET A 67 -2.11 -10.46 4.73
CA MET A 67 -3.51 -10.51 4.32
C MET A 67 -3.78 -11.41 3.12
N GLY A 68 -2.73 -11.88 2.41
CA GLY A 68 -2.87 -12.50 1.10
C GLY A 68 -3.54 -11.57 0.07
N ALA A 69 -3.23 -10.27 0.15
CA ALA A 69 -3.89 -9.23 -0.63
C ALA A 69 -3.00 -8.74 -1.79
N GLU A 70 -3.67 -8.25 -2.84
CA GLU A 70 -3.03 -7.55 -3.95
C GLU A 70 -2.85 -6.06 -3.60
N LEU A 71 -1.73 -5.47 -4.03
CA LEU A 71 -1.45 -4.05 -3.85
C LEU A 71 -1.97 -3.27 -5.05
N PHE A 72 -2.82 -2.27 -4.79
CA PHE A 72 -3.30 -1.32 -5.78
C PHE A 72 -2.76 0.07 -5.46
N PHE A 73 -2.00 0.65 -6.40
CA PHE A 73 -1.47 2.00 -6.25
C PHE A 73 -2.39 3.02 -6.93
N VAL A 74 -2.88 3.99 -6.17
CA VAL A 74 -3.65 5.12 -6.72
C VAL A 74 -2.68 6.21 -7.11
N GLU A 75 -2.50 6.41 -8.42
CA GLU A 75 -1.56 7.40 -8.94
C GLU A 75 -2.05 8.82 -8.66
N ALA A 76 -1.17 9.63 -8.06
CA ALA A 76 -1.34 11.06 -7.91
C ALA A 76 0.03 11.73 -7.86
N THR A 77 0.16 12.90 -8.48
CA THR A 77 1.37 13.71 -8.36
C THR A 77 1.34 14.53 -7.07
N LYS A 78 2.52 14.93 -6.59
CA LYS A 78 2.64 15.80 -5.43
C LYS A 78 1.91 17.13 -5.67
N GLU A 79 2.07 17.67 -6.86
CA GLU A 79 1.45 18.93 -7.30
C GLU A 79 -0.07 18.82 -7.28
N GLU A 80 -0.63 17.70 -7.75
CA GLU A 80 -2.08 17.45 -7.72
C GLU A 80 -2.61 17.34 -6.27
N CYS A 81 -1.89 16.64 -5.40
CA CYS A 81 -2.24 16.55 -3.98
C CYS A 81 -2.20 17.92 -3.29
N LEU A 82 -1.19 18.74 -3.58
CA LEU A 82 -1.06 20.08 -3.04
C LEU A 82 -2.16 21.01 -3.57
N ARG A 83 -2.45 20.95 -4.87
CA ARG A 83 -3.55 21.72 -5.47
C ARG A 83 -4.88 21.40 -4.79
N ARG A 84 -5.21 20.12 -4.61
CA ARG A 84 -6.41 19.67 -3.89
C ARG A 84 -6.43 20.15 -2.43
N LEU A 85 -5.28 20.19 -1.76
CA LEU A 85 -5.17 20.71 -0.39
C LEU A 85 -5.55 22.20 -0.30
N PHE A 86 -5.12 23.01 -1.27
CA PHE A 86 -5.39 24.45 -1.28
C PHE A 86 -6.80 24.81 -1.75
N GLU A 87 -7.44 23.97 -2.56
CA GLU A 87 -8.81 24.16 -3.05
C GLU A 87 -9.88 23.69 -2.04
N ASP A 88 -9.51 22.79 -1.13
CA ASP A 88 -10.44 22.19 -0.17
C ASP A 88 -10.67 23.12 1.04
N LYS A 89 -11.91 23.61 1.16
CA LYS A 89 -12.32 24.53 2.24
C LYS A 89 -12.25 23.87 3.62
N ASP A 90 -12.48 22.57 3.71
CA ASP A 90 -12.48 21.84 4.98
C ASP A 90 -11.05 21.60 5.48
N LYS A 91 -10.06 21.64 4.57
CA LYS A 91 -8.64 21.51 4.90
C LYS A 91 -7.95 22.84 5.23
N LEU A 92 -8.59 23.99 4.96
CA LEU A 92 -8.03 25.33 5.19
C LEU A 92 -7.35 25.49 6.58
N PRO A 93 -7.97 25.07 7.70
CA PRO A 93 -7.37 25.22 9.02
C PRO A 93 -6.11 24.37 9.24
N PHE A 94 -5.93 23.31 8.45
CA PHE A 94 -4.88 22.31 8.65
C PHE A 94 -3.85 22.28 7.51
N GLN A 95 -3.88 23.24 6.57
CA GLN A 95 -3.05 23.21 5.37
C GLN A 95 -1.55 23.06 5.66
N THR A 96 -1.03 23.77 6.65
CA THR A 96 0.40 23.71 7.01
C THR A 96 0.82 22.29 7.42
N GLU A 97 -0.01 21.62 8.20
CA GLU A 97 0.26 20.27 8.70
C GLU A 97 0.12 19.23 7.57
N TRP A 98 -0.97 19.29 6.80
CA TRP A 98 -1.19 18.35 5.70
C TRP A 98 -0.18 18.54 4.57
N HIS A 99 0.29 19.76 4.31
CA HIS A 99 1.39 20.02 3.39
C HIS A 99 2.67 19.26 3.84
N LYS A 100 2.98 19.27 5.14
CA LYS A 100 4.11 18.51 5.69
C LYS A 100 3.92 17.01 5.49
N TYR A 101 2.72 16.48 5.72
CA TYR A 101 2.45 15.05 5.50
C TYR A 101 2.60 14.65 4.03
N ILE A 102 2.02 15.42 3.10
CA ILE A 102 2.20 15.22 1.65
C ILE A 102 3.69 15.20 1.30
N HIS A 103 4.43 16.20 1.79
CA HIS A 103 5.86 16.30 1.52
C HIS A 103 6.64 15.08 2.02
N VAL A 104 6.43 14.69 3.28
CA VAL A 104 7.10 13.54 3.90
C VAL A 104 6.73 12.25 3.18
N TRP A 105 5.46 12.07 2.81
CA TRP A 105 4.98 10.89 2.10
C TRP A 105 5.72 10.71 0.77
N PHE A 106 5.80 11.75 -0.07
CA PHE A 106 6.49 11.68 -1.36
C PHE A 106 8.00 11.52 -1.23
N LEU A 107 8.63 12.06 -0.18
CA LEU A 107 10.05 11.83 0.11
C LEU A 107 10.33 10.36 0.50
N ALA A 108 9.45 9.78 1.32
CA ALA A 108 9.57 8.42 1.81
C ALA A 108 9.12 7.37 0.78
N PHE A 109 8.24 7.75 -0.15
CA PHE A 109 7.66 6.82 -1.11
C PHE A 109 8.73 6.15 -1.95
N ARG A 110 8.68 4.83 -1.98
CA ARG A 110 9.43 4.01 -2.92
C ARG A 110 8.41 3.17 -3.66
N PRO A 111 8.42 3.17 -5.01
CA PRO A 111 7.52 2.31 -5.75
C PRO A 111 7.79 0.86 -5.36
N ASP A 112 6.74 0.04 -5.35
CA ASP A 112 6.94 -1.39 -5.22
C ASP A 112 7.72 -1.82 -6.46
N SER A 113 8.92 -2.37 -6.26
CA SER A 113 9.62 -3.09 -7.31
C SER A 113 8.75 -4.30 -7.63
N LEU A 114 7.80 -4.12 -8.55
CA LEU A 114 7.20 -5.24 -9.25
C LEU A 114 8.38 -6.07 -9.73
N SER A 115 8.35 -7.37 -9.43
CA SER A 115 9.20 -8.34 -10.11
C SER A 115 9.03 -8.13 -11.61
N VAL A 116 9.92 -7.33 -12.20
CA VAL A 116 10.13 -7.25 -13.62
C VAL A 116 10.77 -8.58 -13.95
N GLU A 117 9.91 -9.49 -14.43
CA GLU A 117 10.27 -10.71 -15.14
C GLU A 117 11.03 -11.74 -14.30
N MET A 118 10.38 -12.90 -14.09
CA MET A 118 11.12 -14.16 -14.25
C MET A 118 11.74 -14.11 -15.64
N GLN A 119 12.95 -13.58 -15.74
CA GLN A 119 13.74 -13.62 -16.95
C GLN A 119 13.91 -15.09 -17.33
N ASP A 120 13.43 -15.35 -18.53
CA ASP A 120 13.72 -16.49 -19.37
C ASP A 120 15.24 -16.58 -19.60
N ASP A 121 15.96 -17.09 -18.61
CA ASP A 121 17.40 -17.40 -18.68
C ASP A 121 17.62 -18.90 -18.95
N ARG A 122 16.82 -19.47 -19.86
CA ARG A 122 17.07 -20.80 -20.46
C ARG A 122 17.68 -20.74 -21.86
N LEU A 123 18.37 -19.65 -22.19
CA LEU A 123 19.39 -19.67 -23.24
C LEU A 123 20.77 -19.81 -22.60
N GLY A 124 21.07 -21.04 -22.17
CA GLY A 124 22.45 -21.45 -21.90
C GLY A 124 23.27 -21.41 -23.20
N PRO A 125 24.58 -21.11 -23.13
CA PRO A 125 25.40 -21.01 -24.32
C PRO A 125 25.52 -22.39 -24.98
N GLU A 126 25.25 -22.48 -26.27
CA GLU A 126 25.69 -23.60 -27.10
C GLU A 126 27.22 -23.67 -27.03
N GLN A 127 27.74 -24.53 -26.16
CA GLN A 127 29.07 -25.08 -26.29
C GLN A 127 28.93 -26.50 -26.83
N GLY A 128 29.37 -26.66 -28.07
CA GLY A 128 29.35 -27.92 -28.77
C GLY A 128 30.14 -29.00 -28.03
N THR A 129 29.55 -30.19 -28.01
CA THR A 129 30.28 -31.44 -27.83
C THR A 129 29.94 -32.35 -29.00
N MET A 130 30.97 -32.64 -29.80
CA MET A 130 31.01 -33.80 -30.68
C MET A 130 30.62 -35.04 -29.88
N ASP A 131 29.72 -35.87 -30.40
CA ASP A 131 29.78 -37.28 -30.09
C ASP A 131 29.56 -38.13 -31.35
N ALA A 132 30.49 -39.07 -31.51
CA ALA A 132 30.55 -40.02 -32.57
C ALA A 132 29.83 -41.30 -32.14
N ARG A 133 29.36 -42.05 -33.14
CA ARG A 133 28.99 -43.48 -33.11
C ARG A 133 27.52 -43.78 -32.75
N LYS A 134 26.75 -44.08 -33.80
CA LYS A 134 25.73 -45.14 -33.73
C LYS A 134 26.41 -46.51 -33.88
N PRO A 135 26.05 -47.53 -33.09
CA PRO A 135 26.35 -48.93 -33.41
C PRO A 135 25.31 -49.53 -34.38
N ARG A 136 25.72 -50.66 -34.97
CA ARG A 136 25.25 -51.35 -36.17
C ARG A 136 23.88 -52.02 -36.08
N LEU A 137 23.18 -52.07 -37.22
CA LEU A 137 22.84 -53.28 -37.99
C LEU A 137 22.55 -52.91 -39.44
#